data_AF-T1AUS8-F1
#
_entry.id   AF-T1AUS8-F1
#
_cell.length_a   1.000
_cell.length_b   1.000
_cell.length_c   1.000
_cell.angle_alpha   90.00
_cell.angle_beta   90.00
_cell.angle_gamma   90.00
#
_symmetry.space_group_name_H-M   'P 1'
#
loop_
_entity.id
_entity.type
_entity.pdbx_description
1 polymer ?
#
loop_
_entity_poly.entity_id
_entity_poly.type
_entity_poly.pdbx_seq_one_letter_code
_entity_poly.pdbx_strand_id
1 'polypeptide(L)' 'MVERSALAASRPWAVGLTGGVAAGKSTVAAAFAALDVPVLDADHAAREVLTPGSAGLRRRHRALRRGRAARRR' A
#
# COMPACT_ATOMS: atom_id res chain seq x y z
N MET A 1 -13.16 10.95 33.65
CA MET A 1 -13.40 9.78 32.76
C MET A 1 -14.22 10.30 31.59
N VAL A 2 -13.57 10.74 30.51
CA VAL A 2 -14.25 11.42 29.39
C VAL A 2 -14.77 10.37 28.42
N GLU A 3 -16.08 10.35 28.21
CA GLU A 3 -16.75 9.54 27.20
C GLU A 3 -16.36 10.00 25.78
N ARG A 4 -15.84 9.06 24.99
CA ARG A 4 -15.59 9.23 23.55
C ARG A 4 -16.86 8.95 22.75
N SER A 5 -17.95 9.66 23.02
CA SER A 5 -19.28 9.35 22.46
C SER A 5 -19.69 10.14 21.21
N ALA A 6 -18.88 11.07 20.68
CA ALA A 6 -19.29 11.80 19.47
C ALA A 6 -18.10 12.31 18.63
N LEU A 7 -17.48 11.42 17.87
CA LEU A 7 -16.96 11.80 16.55
C LEU A 7 -17.83 11.04 15.56
N ALA A 8 -18.89 11.69 15.09
CA ALA A 8 -19.57 11.26 13.88
C ALA A 8 -18.50 10.94 12.83
N ALA A 9 -18.58 9.77 12.21
CA ALA A 9 -17.53 9.19 11.38
C ALA A 9 -17.19 10.05 10.14
N SER A 10 -16.51 11.18 10.34
CA SER A 10 -15.88 11.93 9.28
C SER A 10 -14.77 11.05 8.75
N ARG A 11 -14.99 10.47 7.58
CA ARG A 11 -13.96 9.67 6.91
C ARG A 11 -12.70 10.53 6.83
N PRO A 12 -11.54 10.05 7.33
CA PRO A 12 -10.31 10.81 7.23
C PRO A 12 -10.00 11.08 5.77
N TRP A 13 -9.43 12.26 5.50
CA TRP A 13 -8.97 12.62 4.16
C TRP A 13 -7.84 11.68 3.76
N ALA A 14 -7.92 11.16 2.52
CA ALA A 14 -6.88 10.35 1.93
C ALA A 14 -6.27 11.10 0.75
N VAL A 15 -4.95 11.32 0.79
CA VAL A 15 -4.20 12.03 -0.25
C VAL A 15 -3.19 11.07 -0.87
N GLY A 16 -3.22 10.94 -2.20
CA GLY A 16 -2.28 10.10 -2.94
C GLY A 16 -0.97 10.82 -3.24
N LEU A 17 0.14 10.34 -2.69
CA LEU A 17 1.48 10.83 -3.02
C LEU A 17 2.07 10.01 -4.17
N THR A 18 2.22 10.63 -5.34
CA THR A 18 2.75 10.00 -6.56
C THR A 18 3.85 10.84 -7.20
N GLY A 19 4.50 10.32 -8.23
CA GLY A 19 5.63 10.93 -8.91
C GLY A 19 6.56 9.89 -9.55
N GLY A 20 7.43 10.33 -10.46
CA GLY A 20 8.40 9.48 -11.13
C GLY A 20 9.46 8.86 -10.20
N VAL A 21 10.28 7.97 -10.74
CA VAL A 21 11.45 7.42 -10.04
C VAL A 21 12.38 8.59 -9.64
N ALA A 22 12.95 8.53 -8.43
CA ALA A 22 13.83 9.57 -7.88
C ALA A 22 13.19 10.99 -7.71
N ALA A 23 11.88 11.16 -7.87
CA ALA A 23 11.20 12.45 -7.68
C ALA A 23 11.08 12.91 -6.21
N GLY A 24 11.75 12.25 -5.25
CA GLY A 24 11.74 12.66 -3.84
C GLY A 24 10.46 12.32 -3.05
N LYS A 25 9.61 11.41 -3.53
CA LYS A 25 8.37 11.00 -2.83
C LYS A 25 8.61 10.59 -1.38
N SER A 26 9.66 9.81 -1.12
CA SER A 26 10.00 9.36 0.25
C SER A 26 10.37 10.53 1.17
N THR A 27 10.98 11.60 0.63
CA THR A 27 11.26 12.83 1.39
C THR A 27 9.97 13.56 1.77
N VAL A 28 9.04 13.70 0.82
CA VAL A 28 7.73 14.32 1.09
C VAL A 28 6.92 13.48 2.08
N ALA A 29 6.91 12.16 1.94
CA ALA A 29 6.28 11.25 2.89
C ALA A 29 6.85 11.40 4.31
N ALA A 30 8.18 11.50 4.45
CA ALA A 30 8.82 11.73 5.74
C ALA A 30 8.43 13.10 6.35
N ALA A 31 8.28 14.13 5.53
CA ALA A 31 7.80 15.44 6.00
C ALA A 31 6.35 15.36 6.53
N PHE A 32 5.46 14.61 5.87
CA PHE A 32 4.11 14.35 6.40
C PHE A 32 4.15 13.58 7.72
N ALA A 33 4.98 12.54 7.81
CA ALA A 33 5.13 11.77 9.04
C ALA A 33 5.66 12.63 10.20
N ALA A 34 6.55 13.58 9.95
CA ALA A 34 7.05 14.52 10.95
C ALA A 34 5.98 15.51 11.45
N LEU A 35 4.85 15.61 10.76
CA LEU A 35 3.67 16.40 11.15
C LEU A 35 2.57 15.52 11.76
N ASP A 36 2.91 14.31 12.22
CA ASP A 36 1.97 13.32 12.76
C ASP A 36 0.86 12.88 11.77
N VAL A 37 1.08 13.06 10.46
CA VAL A 37 0.17 12.54 9.44
C VAL A 37 0.49 11.07 9.19
N PRO A 38 -0.47 10.14 9.32
CA PRO A 38 -0.25 8.74 9.01
C PRO A 38 0.12 8.53 7.54
N VAL A 39 1.23 7.85 7.29
CA VAL A 39 1.71 7.53 5.95
C VAL A 39 1.51 6.04 5.67
N LEU A 40 0.79 5.74 4.58
CA LEU A 40 0.60 4.38 4.07
C LEU A 40 1.50 4.17 2.85
N ASP A 41 2.54 3.35 3.00
CA ASP A 41 3.47 3.01 1.91
C ASP A 41 2.93 1.83 1.09
N ALA A 42 2.59 2.10 -0.17
CA ALA A 42 2.06 1.10 -1.09
C ALA A 42 3.09 0.03 -1.49
N ASP A 43 4.37 0.39 -1.62
CA ASP A 43 5.43 -0.56 -1.98
C ASP A 43 5.70 -1.51 -0.81
N HIS A 44 5.66 -0.99 0.42
CA HIS A 44 5.76 -1.82 1.61
C HIS A 44 4.57 -2.80 1.69
N ALA A 45 3.34 -2.29 1.62
CA ALA A 45 2.13 -3.12 1.68
C ALA A 45 2.13 -4.20 0.57
N ALA A 46 2.58 -3.86 -0.64
CA ALA A 46 2.68 -4.81 -1.75
C ALA A 46 3.67 -5.96 -1.47
N ARG A 47 4.75 -5.70 -0.72
CA ARG A 47 5.70 -6.75 -0.30
C ARG A 47 5.13 -7.64 0.78
N GLU A 48 4.45 -7.06 1.78
CA GLU A 48 3.84 -7.80 2.88
C GLU A 48 2.81 -8.82 2.41
N VAL A 49 1.92 -8.43 1.48
CA VAL A 49 0.90 -9.33 0.93
C VAL A 49 1.49 -10.45 0.07
N LEU A 50 2.78 -10.39 -0.28
CA LEU A 50 3.52 -11.37 -1.06
C LEU A 50 4.52 -12.19 -0.24
N THR A 51 4.46 -12.13 1.09
CA THR A 51 5.26 -12.98 1.98
C THR A 51 5.12 -14.48 1.64
N PRO A 52 6.15 -15.31 1.88
CA PRO A 52 6.08 -16.75 1.67
C PRO A 52 4.87 -17.37 2.38
N GLY A 53 4.11 -18.21 1.67
CA GLY A 53 2.88 -18.79 2.22
C GLY A 53 1.66 -17.87 2.21
N SER A 54 1.77 -16.63 1.73
CA SER A 54 0.61 -15.75 1.61
C SER A 54 -0.34 -16.18 0.47
N ALA A 55 -1.61 -15.81 0.60
CA ALA A 55 -2.58 -15.99 -0.48
C ALA A 55 -2.21 -15.17 -1.73
N GLY A 56 -1.64 -13.97 -1.55
CA GLY A 56 -1.18 -13.10 -2.62
C GLY A 56 -0.10 -13.75 -3.47
N LEU A 57 0.92 -14.34 -2.83
CA LEU A 57 2.01 -15.02 -3.53
C LEU A 57 1.50 -16.25 -4.31
N ARG A 58 0.61 -17.06 -3.72
CA ARG A 58 -0.02 -18.19 -4.42
C ARG A 58 -0.82 -17.75 -5.65
N ARG A 59 -1.57 -16.64 -5.56
CA ARG A 59 -2.32 -16.08 -6.69
C ARG A 59 -1.38 -15.60 -7.79
N ARG A 60 -0.33 -14.84 -7.45
CA ARG A 60 0.71 -14.40 -8.38
C ARG A 60 1.35 -15.57 -9.13
N HIS A 61 1.77 -16.62 -8.42
CA HIS A 61 2.37 -17.81 -9.04
C HIS A 61 1.42 -18.49 -10.04
N ARG A 62 0.14 -18.65 -9.69
CA ARG A 62 -0.87 -19.20 -10.62
C ARG A 62 -1.06 -18.34 -11.87
N ALA A 63 -1.15 -17.02 -11.71
CA ALA A 63 -1.31 -16.10 -12.83
C ALA A 63 -0.11 -16.16 -13.81
N LEU A 64 1.12 -16.13 -13.28
CA LEU A 64 2.34 -16.19 -14.09
C LEU A 64 2.47 -17.52 -14.85
N ARG A 65 2.04 -18.64 -14.25
CA ARG A 65 2.03 -19.95 -14.92
C ARG A 65 1.06 -19.97 -16.11
N ARG A 66 -0.13 -19.39 -15.97
CA ARG A 66 -1.13 -19.31 -17.06
C ARG A 66 -0.61 -18.49 -18.24
N GLY A 67 -0.01 -17.32 -17.98
CA GLY A 67 0.54 -16.47 -19.04
C GLY A 67 1.71 -17.09 -19.79
N ARG A 68 2.56 -17.88 -19.11
CA ARG A 68 3.67 -18.61 -19.75
C ARG A 68 3.19 -19.77 -20.62
N ALA A 69 2.12 -20.45 -20.22
CA ALA A 69 1.52 -21.52 -21.01
C ALA A 69 0.87 -20.98 -22.30
N ALA A 70 0.27 -19.78 -22.24
CA ALA A 70 -0.37 -19.13 -23.39
C ALA A 70 0.62 -18.64 -24.46
N ARG A 71 1.85 -18.26 -24.08
CA ARG A 71 2.89 -17.76 -25.01
C ARG A 71 3.70 -18.85 -25.73
N ARG A 72 3.48 -20.13 -25.41
CA ARG A 72 4.18 -21.28 -26.00
C ARG A 72 3.36 -22.00 -27.08
N ARG A 73 2.24 -21.43 -27.49
CA ARG A 73 1.40 -21.83 -28.63
C ARG A 73 1.51 -20.75 -29.69
#